data_AF-Q5YZN5-F1
#
_entry.id   AF-Q5YZN5-F1
#
_cell.length_a   1.000
_cell.length_b   1.000
_cell.length_c   1.000
_cell.angle_alpha   90.00
_cell.angle_beta   90.00
_cell.angle_gamma   90.00
#
_symmetry.space_group_name_H-M   'P 1'
#
loop_
_entity.id
_entity.type
_entity.pdbx_description
1 polymer ?
#
loop_
_entity_poly.entity_id
_entity_poly.type
_entity_poly.pdbx_seq_one_letter_code
_entity_poly.pdbx_strand_id
1 'polypeptide(L)'
;MSISPCTFPGCRDSAGDPALTSLGMCDPCQSQFSRLLGWLTMDWVNLTTTLPTPARRAQERVSRGRQVFGHPAEWASDTAAQIAAVLNETHDALADHLTETPPPHPGVGERYRVRAAWTYLECRIDRLAAAPFGGDVAVEMRDLHGQIRSRLGLTRPRQLLPTPCPSCELRTLFRSVDVGADSIDCGSCGHIIREEHYPFYTRMVLDTLLSSERAA
;
A
#
# COMPACT_ATOMS: atom_id res chain seq x y z
N MET A 1 -33.85 -10.51 12.28
CA MET A 1 -32.74 -9.90 11.52
C MET A 1 -32.99 -8.41 11.46
N SER A 2 -32.18 -7.61 12.17
CA SER A 2 -32.23 -6.15 12.07
C SER A 2 -31.49 -5.73 10.80
N ILE A 3 -32.16 -4.95 9.96
CA ILE A 3 -31.53 -4.30 8.80
C ILE A 3 -30.95 -2.97 9.30
N SER A 4 -29.66 -2.75 9.06
CA SER A 4 -28.95 -1.53 9.45
C SER A 4 -28.09 -1.00 8.30
N PRO A 5 -27.68 0.29 8.34
CA PRO A 5 -26.71 0.81 7.40
C PRO A 5 -25.39 0.03 7.42
N CYS A 6 -24.77 -0.15 6.26
CA CYS A 6 -23.44 -0.73 6.11
C CYS A 6 -22.39 0.08 6.89
N THR A 7 -21.55 -0.61 7.65
CA THR A 7 -20.53 0.01 8.50
C THR A 7 -19.21 0.29 7.79
N PHE A 8 -19.03 -0.18 6.54
CA PHE A 8 -17.79 0.03 5.79
C PHE A 8 -17.59 1.51 5.43
N PRO A 9 -16.38 2.06 5.61
CA PRO A 9 -16.16 3.49 5.44
C PRO A 9 -16.32 3.94 3.98
N GLY A 10 -17.24 4.88 3.76
CA GLY A 10 -17.53 5.42 2.44
C GLY A 10 -18.43 4.53 1.57
N CYS A 11 -19.13 3.56 2.16
CA CYS A 11 -20.20 2.83 1.47
C CYS A 11 -21.27 3.80 0.96
N ARG A 12 -21.60 3.70 -0.33
CA ARG A 12 -22.66 4.48 -0.99
C ARG A 12 -23.40 3.61 -2.00
N ASP A 13 -24.71 3.67 -1.98
CA ASP A 13 -25.59 3.09 -2.99
C ASP A 13 -25.80 4.05 -4.17
N SER A 14 -26.74 3.75 -5.05
CA SER A 14 -27.07 4.59 -6.22
C SER A 14 -27.65 5.96 -5.84
N ALA A 15 -28.22 6.11 -4.64
CA ALA A 15 -28.74 7.38 -4.13
C ALA A 15 -27.68 8.17 -3.35
N GLY A 16 -26.53 7.57 -3.07
CA GLY A 16 -25.44 8.17 -2.30
C GLY A 16 -25.51 7.87 -0.80
N ASP A 17 -26.48 7.05 -0.37
CA ASP A 17 -26.69 6.66 1.02
C ASP A 17 -25.97 5.34 1.35
N PRO A 18 -25.62 5.06 2.62
CA PRO A 18 -25.05 3.77 2.98
C PRO A 18 -26.02 2.63 2.68
N ALA A 19 -25.55 1.59 2.00
CA ALA A 19 -26.37 0.43 1.66
C ALA A 19 -26.93 -0.25 2.91
N LEU A 20 -28.22 -0.60 2.90
CA LEU A 20 -28.86 -1.33 4.00
C LEU A 20 -28.51 -2.83 3.92
N THR A 21 -28.13 -3.41 5.06
CA THR A 21 -27.69 -4.81 5.14
C THR A 21 -28.03 -5.42 6.51
N SER A 22 -28.17 -6.74 6.56
CA SER A 22 -28.25 -7.52 7.81
C SER A 22 -26.91 -8.14 8.22
N LEU A 23 -25.85 -7.95 7.42
CA LEU A 23 -24.54 -8.60 7.55
C LEU A 23 -23.48 -7.71 8.24
N GLY A 24 -23.86 -6.55 8.77
CA GLY A 24 -22.93 -5.51 9.23
C GLY A 24 -22.33 -4.70 8.07
N MET A 25 -21.68 -5.38 7.11
CA MET A 25 -21.27 -4.80 5.82
C MET A 25 -21.92 -5.53 4.64
N CYS A 26 -22.32 -4.81 3.60
CA CYS A 26 -22.86 -5.41 2.38
C CYS A 26 -21.80 -6.21 1.61
N ASP A 27 -22.21 -7.17 0.77
CA ASP A 27 -21.29 -8.08 0.06
C ASP A 27 -20.20 -7.35 -0.76
N PRO A 28 -20.49 -6.23 -1.48
CA PRO A 28 -19.44 -5.46 -2.15
C PRO A 28 -18.41 -4.88 -1.18
N CYS A 29 -18.85 -4.42 0.00
CA CYS A 29 -17.96 -3.87 1.02
C CYS A 29 -17.14 -4.95 1.73
N GLN A 30 -17.69 -6.16 1.93
CA GLN A 30 -16.90 -7.31 2.40
C GLN A 30 -15.78 -7.67 1.41
N SER A 31 -16.08 -7.66 0.11
CA SER A 31 -15.06 -7.86 -0.93
C SER A 31 -13.98 -6.79 -0.90
N GLN A 32 -14.35 -5.53 -0.67
CA GLN A 32 -13.39 -4.43 -0.49
C GLN A 32 -12.54 -4.61 0.77
N PHE A 33 -13.13 -5.07 1.88
CA PHE A 33 -12.43 -5.32 3.13
C PHE A 33 -11.41 -6.45 2.98
N SER A 34 -11.80 -7.55 2.33
CA SER A 34 -10.87 -8.64 1.96
C SER A 34 -9.69 -8.12 1.13
N ARG A 35 -9.95 -7.29 0.12
CA ARG A 35 -8.90 -6.69 -0.71
C ARG A 35 -7.97 -5.78 0.12
N LEU A 36 -8.52 -5.03 1.06
CA LEU A 36 -7.77 -4.14 1.93
C LEU A 36 -6.82 -4.92 2.86
N LEU A 37 -7.29 -6.02 3.45
CA LEU A 37 -6.44 -6.96 4.20
C LEU A 37 -5.29 -7.49 3.33
N GLY A 38 -5.60 -7.86 2.08
CA GLY A 38 -4.61 -8.31 1.10
C GLY A 38 -3.56 -7.26 0.77
N TRP A 39 -3.99 -6.02 0.53
CA TRP A 39 -3.09 -4.91 0.28
C TRP A 39 -2.16 -4.62 1.46
N LEU A 40 -2.68 -4.60 2.68
CA LEU A 40 -1.87 -4.32 3.86
C LEU A 40 -0.82 -5.42 4.10
N THR A 41 -1.20 -6.68 3.87
CA THR A 41 -0.26 -7.82 3.93
C THR A 41 0.82 -7.71 2.86
N MET A 42 0.46 -7.29 1.64
CA MET A 42 1.43 -7.06 0.56
C MET A 42 2.34 -5.85 0.83
N ASP A 43 1.83 -4.79 1.45
CA ASP A 43 2.64 -3.66 1.88
C ASP A 43 3.71 -4.11 2.88
N TRP A 44 3.33 -4.96 3.85
CA TRP A 44 4.29 -5.56 4.79
C TRP A 44 5.39 -6.35 4.07
N VAL A 45 5.01 -7.21 3.12
CA VAL A 45 5.98 -7.96 2.30
C VAL A 45 6.88 -7.00 1.54
N ASN A 46 6.33 -5.96 0.92
CA ASN A 46 7.11 -4.98 0.19
C ASN A 46 8.12 -4.28 1.10
N LEU A 47 7.68 -3.72 2.22
CA LEU A 47 8.55 -3.01 3.16
C LEU A 47 9.68 -3.90 3.72
N THR A 48 9.40 -5.17 3.98
CA THR A 48 10.40 -6.10 4.56
C THR A 48 11.35 -6.71 3.54
N THR A 49 11.00 -6.74 2.25
CA THR A 49 11.80 -7.36 1.19
C THR A 49 12.53 -6.37 0.29
N THR A 50 11.95 -5.19 0.02
CA THR A 50 12.49 -4.25 -0.99
C THR A 50 13.24 -3.07 -0.37
N LEU A 51 12.96 -2.72 0.89
CA LEU A 51 13.66 -1.65 1.59
C LEU A 51 14.71 -2.27 2.53
N PRO A 52 16.02 -2.04 2.30
CA PRO A 52 17.07 -2.69 3.08
C PRO A 52 17.00 -2.26 4.54
N THR A 53 16.90 -3.24 5.45
CA THR A 53 17.00 -3.04 6.90
C THR A 53 18.40 -2.50 7.23
N PRO A 54 18.56 -1.46 8.08
CA PRO A 54 19.89 -0.97 8.40
C PRO A 54 20.65 -2.06 9.17
N ALA A 55 21.92 -2.27 8.83
CA ALA A 55 22.80 -3.11 9.63
C ALA A 55 22.78 -2.58 11.07
N ARG A 56 22.55 -3.48 12.05
CA ARG A 56 22.49 -3.17 13.49
C ARG A 56 23.55 -2.13 13.86
N ARG A 57 23.12 -0.90 14.18
CA ARG A 57 24.03 0.14 14.69
C ARG A 57 24.59 -0.34 16.03
N ALA A 58 25.92 -0.55 16.05
CA ALA A 58 26.68 -0.50 17.29
C ALA A 58 26.38 0.83 17.99
N GLN A 59 26.27 0.78 19.31
CA GLN A 59 25.85 1.86 20.19
C GLN A 59 26.61 3.17 19.92
N GLU A 60 26.01 4.10 19.18
CA GLU A 60 26.45 5.49 19.17
C GLU A 60 25.41 6.37 19.86
N ARG A 61 25.85 7.02 20.94
CA ARG A 61 25.07 7.93 21.78
C ARG A 61 24.40 9.01 20.93
N VAL A 62 23.07 9.02 20.92
CA VAL A 62 22.28 10.07 20.27
C VAL A 62 22.35 11.34 21.12
N SER A 63 23.00 12.38 20.60
CA SER A 63 22.94 13.73 21.15
C SER A 63 21.60 14.38 20.77
N ARG A 64 20.90 14.96 21.76
CA ARG A 64 19.64 15.69 21.57
C ARG A 64 19.87 16.96 20.76
N GLY A 65 19.04 17.19 19.74
CA GLY A 65 18.87 18.51 19.12
C GLY A 65 19.03 18.55 17.61
N ARG A 66 18.20 17.82 16.86
CA ARG A 66 17.86 18.12 15.46
C ARG A 66 16.63 17.29 15.09
N GLN A 67 15.63 17.86 14.44
CA GLN A 67 14.59 17.03 13.79
C GLN A 67 15.28 16.20 12.72
N VAL A 68 15.57 14.94 13.05
CA VAL A 68 16.14 13.96 12.13
C VAL A 68 14.96 13.42 11.33
N PHE A 69 14.90 13.74 10.03
CA PHE A 69 14.11 12.95 9.10
C PHE A 69 14.61 11.51 9.24
N GLY A 70 13.77 10.61 9.76
CA GLY A 70 14.12 9.21 10.00
C GLY A 70 14.68 8.57 8.73
N HIS A 71 15.69 7.71 8.87
CA HIS A 71 16.30 7.03 7.73
C HIS A 71 15.22 6.23 6.99
N PRO A 72 15.20 6.17 5.64
CA PRO A 72 14.15 5.44 4.90
C PRO A 72 13.92 4.00 5.40
N ALA A 73 14.98 3.36 5.86
CA ALA A 73 14.94 2.02 6.45
C ALA A 73 14.33 1.95 7.86
N GLU A 74 14.48 3.01 8.67
CA GLU A 74 13.85 3.14 9.99
C GLU A 74 12.34 3.28 9.82
N TRP A 75 11.90 4.18 8.93
CA TRP A 75 10.48 4.30 8.58
C TRP A 75 9.90 2.97 8.06
N ALA A 76 10.62 2.27 7.17
CA ALA A 76 10.16 0.99 6.64
C ALA A 76 10.00 -0.07 7.74
N SER A 77 10.96 -0.14 8.66
CA SER A 77 10.92 -1.06 9.81
C SER A 77 9.77 -0.73 10.76
N ASP A 78 9.62 0.55 11.12
CA ASP A 78 8.55 1.00 12.03
C ASP A 78 7.17 0.76 11.42
N THR A 79 7.03 1.02 10.12
CA THR A 79 5.77 0.81 9.40
C THR A 79 5.46 -0.68 9.25
N ALA A 80 6.45 -1.53 8.98
CA ALA A 80 6.26 -2.98 8.95
C ALA A 80 5.82 -3.52 10.32
N ALA A 81 6.44 -3.04 11.40
CA ALA A 81 6.06 -3.37 12.77
C ALA A 81 4.63 -2.91 13.09
N GLN A 82 4.24 -1.71 12.63
CA GLN A 82 2.88 -1.19 12.78
C GLN A 82 1.86 -2.06 12.04
N ILE A 83 2.11 -2.44 10.78
CA ILE A 83 1.23 -3.35 10.03
C ILE A 83 1.06 -4.66 10.80
N ALA A 84 2.15 -5.23 11.29
CA ALA A 84 2.10 -6.48 12.03
C ALA A 84 1.35 -6.36 13.37
N ALA A 85 1.39 -5.19 14.02
CA ALA A 85 0.59 -4.90 15.20
C ALA A 85 -0.91 -4.86 14.85
N VAL A 86 -1.31 -4.04 13.87
CA VAL A 86 -2.71 -3.92 13.43
C VAL A 86 -3.30 -5.28 13.03
N LEU A 87 -2.56 -6.09 12.25
CA LEU A 87 -3.01 -7.42 11.85
C LEU A 87 -3.16 -8.36 13.06
N ASN A 88 -2.24 -8.31 14.01
CA ASN A 88 -2.29 -9.16 15.20
C ASN A 88 -3.41 -8.73 16.16
N GLU A 89 -3.60 -7.44 16.38
CA GLU A 89 -4.68 -6.88 17.20
C GLU A 89 -6.05 -7.17 16.58
N THR A 90 -6.17 -7.07 15.25
CA THR A 90 -7.39 -7.45 14.55
C THR A 90 -7.71 -8.94 14.70
N HIS A 91 -6.70 -9.81 14.61
CA HIS A 91 -6.84 -11.24 14.88
C HIS A 91 -7.28 -11.46 16.33
N ASP A 92 -6.63 -10.83 17.30
CA ASP A 92 -6.98 -10.93 18.73
C ASP A 92 -8.43 -10.53 18.99
N ALA A 93 -8.84 -9.35 18.51
CA ALA A 93 -10.19 -8.84 18.70
C ALA A 93 -11.26 -9.75 18.09
N LEU A 94 -11.00 -10.31 16.89
CA LEU A 94 -11.94 -11.24 16.27
C LEU A 94 -11.96 -12.60 16.98
N ALA A 95 -10.80 -13.12 17.37
CA ALA A 95 -10.71 -14.37 18.12
C ALA A 95 -11.43 -14.27 19.47
N ASP A 96 -11.23 -13.17 20.21
CA ASP A 96 -11.95 -12.91 21.46
C ASP A 96 -13.47 -12.82 21.23
N HIS A 97 -13.89 -12.06 20.21
CA HIS A 97 -15.31 -11.94 19.85
C HIS A 97 -15.96 -13.27 19.48
N LEU A 98 -15.23 -14.17 18.81
CA LEU A 98 -15.70 -15.49 18.41
C LEU A 98 -15.43 -16.58 19.46
N THR A 99 -14.75 -16.24 20.57
CA THR A 99 -14.27 -17.21 21.57
C THR A 99 -13.40 -18.33 20.95
N GLU A 100 -12.54 -17.94 20.00
CA GLU A 100 -11.60 -18.81 19.30
C GLU A 100 -10.17 -18.66 19.85
N THR A 101 -9.20 -19.33 19.22
CA THR A 101 -7.80 -19.30 19.66
C THR A 101 -7.18 -17.92 19.37
N PRO A 102 -6.52 -17.28 20.35
CA PRO A 102 -5.90 -15.98 20.15
C PRO A 102 -4.69 -16.07 19.21
N PRO A 103 -4.25 -14.93 18.64
CA PRO A 103 -3.04 -14.86 17.84
C PRO A 103 -1.78 -15.26 18.64
N PRO A 104 -0.68 -15.53 17.92
CA PRO A 104 0.63 -15.69 18.56
C PRO A 104 1.00 -14.48 19.43
N HIS A 105 1.69 -14.75 20.55
CA HIS A 105 2.14 -13.72 21.48
C HIS A 105 2.99 -12.63 20.77
N PRO A 106 2.86 -11.33 21.13
CA PRO A 106 3.62 -10.23 20.50
C PRO A 106 5.14 -10.41 20.50
N GLY A 107 5.68 -11.16 21.47
CA GLY A 107 7.09 -11.52 21.55
C GLY A 107 7.59 -12.51 20.48
N VAL A 108 6.69 -13.09 19.68
CA VAL A 108 7.05 -13.95 18.54
C VAL A 108 7.37 -13.09 17.32
N GLY A 109 8.27 -13.60 16.46
CA GLY A 109 8.74 -12.89 15.27
C GLY A 109 7.62 -12.39 14.36
N GLU A 110 7.80 -11.19 13.83
CA GLU A 110 6.82 -10.44 13.02
C GLU A 110 6.24 -11.27 11.86
N ARG A 111 7.10 -11.93 11.09
CA ARG A 111 6.69 -12.79 9.96
C ARG A 111 5.71 -13.89 10.37
N TYR A 112 5.86 -14.46 11.57
CA TYR A 112 4.96 -15.50 12.05
C TYR A 112 3.61 -14.91 12.45
N ARG A 113 3.60 -13.75 13.13
CA ARG A 113 2.37 -13.03 13.50
C ARG A 113 1.56 -12.61 12.28
N VAL A 114 2.21 -12.00 11.28
CA VAL A 114 1.56 -11.59 10.03
C VAL A 114 0.97 -12.79 9.29
N ARG A 115 1.71 -13.89 9.18
CA ARG A 115 1.20 -15.12 8.55
C ARG A 115 -0.02 -15.68 9.30
N ALA A 116 0.06 -15.77 10.63
CA ALA A 116 -1.03 -16.29 11.44
C ALA A 116 -2.30 -15.42 11.32
N ALA A 117 -2.13 -14.09 11.40
CA ALA A 117 -3.22 -13.14 11.21
C ALA A 117 -3.85 -13.24 9.82
N TRP A 118 -3.04 -13.26 8.76
CA TRP A 118 -3.52 -13.43 7.38
C TRP A 118 -4.37 -14.70 7.23
N THR A 119 -3.82 -15.86 7.61
CA THR A 119 -4.51 -17.15 7.47
C THR A 119 -5.80 -17.23 8.28
N TYR A 120 -5.86 -16.56 9.43
CA TYR A 120 -7.05 -16.53 10.25
C TYR A 120 -8.14 -15.60 9.70
N LEU A 121 -7.77 -14.36 9.37
CA LEU A 121 -8.67 -13.28 8.98
C LEU A 121 -9.20 -13.45 7.55
N GLU A 122 -8.37 -13.93 6.60
CA GLU A 122 -8.77 -14.11 5.19
C GLU A 122 -10.01 -15.03 5.08
N CYS A 123 -10.07 -16.08 5.89
CA CYS A 123 -11.19 -17.03 5.87
C CYS A 123 -12.42 -16.57 6.67
N ARG A 124 -12.37 -15.41 7.34
CA ARG A 124 -13.40 -14.91 8.27
C ARG A 124 -13.80 -13.46 8.00
N ILE A 125 -13.64 -12.99 6.76
CA ILE A 125 -14.00 -11.62 6.38
C ILE A 125 -15.48 -11.32 6.66
N ASP A 126 -16.37 -12.29 6.44
CA ASP A 126 -17.79 -12.18 6.78
C ASP A 126 -18.02 -11.92 8.28
N ARG A 127 -17.28 -12.64 9.14
CA ARG A 127 -17.37 -12.49 10.59
C ARG A 127 -16.74 -11.19 11.07
N LEU A 128 -15.60 -10.81 10.50
CA LEU A 128 -14.96 -9.53 10.79
C LEU A 128 -15.85 -8.35 10.38
N ALA A 129 -16.52 -8.44 9.23
CA ALA A 129 -17.45 -7.43 8.74
C ALA A 129 -18.72 -7.30 9.59
N ALA A 130 -19.19 -8.42 10.16
CA ALA A 130 -20.35 -8.45 11.06
C ALA A 130 -20.00 -8.01 12.50
N ALA A 131 -18.72 -8.01 12.87
CA ALA A 131 -18.29 -7.65 14.22
C ALA A 131 -18.55 -6.16 14.52
N PRO A 132 -18.89 -5.79 15.78
CA PRO A 132 -19.18 -4.39 16.15
C PRO A 132 -18.05 -3.41 15.84
N PHE A 133 -16.80 -3.89 15.86
CA PHE A 133 -15.58 -3.11 15.59
C PHE A 133 -15.10 -3.20 14.13
N GLY A 134 -15.78 -3.97 13.27
CA GLY A 134 -15.33 -4.22 11.90
C GLY A 134 -15.18 -2.95 11.05
N GLY A 135 -16.07 -1.97 11.26
CA GLY A 135 -15.99 -0.67 10.59
C GLY A 135 -14.74 0.13 10.95
N ASP A 136 -14.36 0.15 12.23
CA ASP A 136 -13.18 0.86 12.73
C ASP A 136 -11.89 0.21 12.20
N VAL A 137 -11.83 -1.12 12.20
CA VAL A 137 -10.72 -1.88 11.60
C VAL A 137 -10.58 -1.56 10.11
N ALA A 138 -11.69 -1.47 9.37
CA ALA A 138 -11.65 -1.10 7.95
C ALA A 138 -11.13 0.32 7.72
N VAL A 139 -11.45 1.27 8.61
CA VAL A 139 -10.89 2.63 8.58
C VAL A 139 -9.38 2.60 8.83
N GLU A 140 -8.96 1.93 9.90
CA GLU A 140 -7.56 1.84 10.29
C GLU A 140 -6.69 1.22 9.18
N MET A 141 -7.10 0.07 8.64
CA MET A 141 -6.35 -0.58 7.56
C MET A 141 -6.29 0.30 6.30
N ARG A 142 -7.38 1.01 5.96
CA ARG A 142 -7.44 1.89 4.78
C ARG A 142 -6.50 3.07 4.95
N ASP A 143 -6.52 3.69 6.12
CA ASP A 143 -5.73 4.86 6.42
C ASP A 143 -4.23 4.50 6.47
N LEU A 144 -3.88 3.35 7.05
CA LEU A 144 -2.51 2.84 7.05
C LEU A 144 -2.02 2.52 5.63
N HIS A 145 -2.83 1.82 4.82
CA HIS A 145 -2.52 1.57 3.41
C HIS A 145 -2.34 2.88 2.62
N GLY A 146 -3.22 3.86 2.82
CA GLY A 146 -3.14 5.18 2.20
C GLY A 146 -1.86 5.93 2.57
N GLN A 147 -1.46 5.89 3.84
CA GLN A 147 -0.21 6.50 4.33
C GLN A 147 1.02 5.85 3.68
N ILE A 148 1.06 4.52 3.62
CA ILE A 148 2.15 3.77 2.98
C ILE A 148 2.26 4.16 1.52
N ARG A 149 1.15 4.12 0.78
CA ARG A 149 1.13 4.49 -0.64
C ARG A 149 1.58 5.94 -0.86
N SER A 150 1.14 6.86 0.00
CA SER A 150 1.53 8.26 -0.09
C SER A 150 3.03 8.42 0.08
N ARG A 151 3.60 7.75 1.10
CA ARG A 151 5.03 7.78 1.39
C ARG A 151 5.89 7.13 0.31
N LEU A 152 5.39 6.08 -0.32
CA LEU A 152 6.03 5.41 -1.45
C LEU A 152 5.81 6.13 -2.79
N GLY A 153 5.11 7.28 -2.80
CA GLY A 153 4.81 8.03 -4.02
C GLY A 153 3.80 7.36 -4.96
N LEU A 154 3.13 6.30 -4.50
CA LEU A 154 2.15 5.51 -5.27
C LEU A 154 0.76 6.16 -5.34
N THR A 155 0.54 7.28 -4.65
CA THR A 155 -0.71 8.06 -4.73
C THR A 155 -0.67 9.12 -5.83
N ARG A 156 0.48 9.35 -6.46
CA ARG A 156 0.62 10.31 -7.55
C ARG A 156 0.06 9.71 -8.84
N PRO A 157 -0.76 10.44 -9.61
CA PRO A 157 -1.18 9.97 -10.92
C PRO A 157 0.08 9.75 -11.77
N ARG A 158 0.27 8.51 -12.22
CA ARG A 158 1.36 8.12 -13.11
C ARG A 158 0.81 7.90 -14.50
N GLN A 159 1.25 8.70 -15.46
CA GLN A 159 0.96 8.49 -16.87
C GLN A 159 2.07 7.64 -17.49
N LEU A 160 1.73 6.49 -18.06
CA LEU A 160 2.67 5.73 -18.88
C LEU A 160 3.03 6.53 -20.13
N LEU A 161 4.31 6.64 -20.41
CA LEU A 161 4.83 7.32 -21.59
C LEU A 161 5.15 6.30 -22.70
N PRO A 162 4.82 6.61 -23.98
CA PRO A 162 4.97 5.65 -25.08
C PRO A 162 6.42 5.43 -25.52
N THR A 163 7.32 6.33 -25.11
CA THR A 163 8.75 6.29 -25.44
C THR A 163 9.47 5.25 -24.56
N PRO A 164 10.47 4.52 -25.11
CA PRO A 164 11.29 3.61 -24.32
C PRO A 164 12.16 4.38 -23.31
N CYS A 165 12.68 3.70 -22.30
CA CYS A 165 13.69 4.30 -21.42
C CYS A 165 15.03 4.46 -22.17
N PRO A 166 15.72 5.61 -22.10
CA PRO A 166 17.03 5.78 -22.73
C PRO A 166 18.14 4.91 -22.12
N SER A 167 17.94 4.41 -20.88
CA SER A 167 18.95 3.63 -20.17
C SER A 167 18.78 2.12 -20.32
N CYS A 168 17.54 1.62 -20.42
CA CYS A 168 17.28 0.17 -20.48
C CYS A 168 16.38 -0.25 -21.64
N GLU A 169 15.96 0.69 -22.49
CA GLU A 169 15.14 0.48 -23.70
C GLU A 169 13.73 -0.11 -23.47
N LEU A 170 13.36 -0.42 -22.23
CA LEU A 170 12.04 -0.90 -21.87
C LEU A 170 11.01 0.24 -21.87
N ARG A 171 9.79 -0.05 -22.33
CA ARG A 171 8.64 0.88 -22.35
C ARG A 171 7.96 0.97 -20.97
N THR A 172 8.73 1.42 -19.99
CA THR A 172 8.30 1.55 -18.59
C THR A 172 8.57 2.96 -18.03
N LEU A 173 8.64 3.97 -18.90
CA LEU A 173 8.71 5.37 -18.47
C LEU A 173 7.34 5.82 -17.97
N PHE A 174 7.31 6.41 -16.78
CA PHE A 174 6.12 6.99 -16.18
C PHE A 174 6.36 8.46 -15.88
N ARG A 175 5.37 9.30 -16.18
CA ARG A 175 5.28 10.67 -15.70
C ARG A 175 4.47 10.70 -14.42
N SER A 176 5.09 11.08 -13.32
CA SER A 176 4.41 11.39 -12.06
C SER A 176 3.97 12.85 -12.11
N VAL A 177 2.66 13.09 -12.08
CA VAL A 177 2.08 14.46 -12.13
C VAL A 177 2.02 15.05 -10.71
N ASP A 178 2.68 16.18 -10.49
CA ASP A 178 2.70 16.91 -9.20
C ASP A 178 2.60 18.42 -9.45
N VAL A 179 2.08 19.19 -8.50
CA VAL A 179 1.85 20.65 -8.68
C VAL A 179 3.20 21.37 -8.77
N GLY A 180 3.67 21.61 -10.01
CA GLY A 180 4.92 22.31 -10.30
C GLY A 180 6.19 21.46 -10.23
N ALA A 181 6.06 20.14 -10.10
CA ALA A 181 7.21 19.22 -9.97
C ALA A 181 6.95 17.86 -10.66
N ASP A 182 6.50 17.90 -11.91
CA ASP A 182 6.41 16.71 -12.75
C ASP A 182 7.78 16.04 -12.84
N SER A 183 7.80 14.72 -12.71
CA SER A 183 9.02 13.91 -12.83
C SER A 183 8.76 12.70 -13.71
N ILE A 184 9.75 12.35 -14.51
CA ILE A 184 9.68 11.19 -15.39
C ILE A 184 10.70 10.17 -14.92
N ASP A 185 10.25 8.97 -14.59
CA ASP A 185 11.09 7.91 -14.09
C ASP A 185 10.77 6.56 -14.75
N CYS A 186 11.79 5.73 -14.92
CA CYS A 186 11.62 4.37 -15.42
C CYS A 186 11.24 3.42 -14.27
N GLY A 187 10.08 2.79 -14.36
CA GLY A 187 9.62 1.79 -13.39
C GLY A 187 10.41 0.49 -13.39
N SER A 188 11.28 0.26 -14.38
CA SER A 188 12.13 -0.94 -14.44
C SER A 188 13.56 -0.71 -13.92
N CYS A 189 14.26 0.33 -14.39
CA CYS A 189 15.66 0.58 -14.02
C CYS A 189 15.87 1.79 -13.09
N GLY A 190 14.82 2.54 -12.78
CA GLY A 190 14.89 3.71 -11.91
C GLY A 190 15.55 4.95 -12.54
N HIS A 191 15.85 4.94 -13.84
CA HIS A 191 16.41 6.10 -14.53
C HIS A 191 15.44 7.29 -14.50
N ILE A 192 15.94 8.47 -14.11
CA ILE A 192 15.13 9.69 -13.96
C ILE A 192 15.45 10.66 -15.10
N ILE A 193 14.41 11.09 -15.82
CA ILE A 193 14.46 12.13 -16.84
C ILE A 193 13.81 13.38 -16.25
N ARG A 194 14.54 14.50 -16.28
CA ARG A 194 13.96 15.79 -15.91
C ARG A 194 12.91 16.20 -16.95
N GLU A 195 11.80 16.77 -16.51
CA GLU A 195 10.69 17.14 -17.38
C GLU A 195 11.15 18.03 -18.55
N GLU A 196 12.07 18.97 -18.31
CA GLU A 196 12.63 19.85 -19.34
C GLU A 196 13.37 19.11 -20.48
N HIS A 197 13.88 17.90 -20.24
CA HIS A 197 14.64 17.12 -21.21
C HIS A 197 13.78 16.15 -22.01
N TYR A 198 12.58 15.83 -21.53
CA TYR A 198 11.71 14.84 -22.14
C TYR A 198 11.20 15.21 -23.54
N PRO A 199 10.86 16.48 -23.86
CA PRO A 199 10.48 16.87 -25.22
C PRO A 199 11.60 16.62 -26.24
N PHE A 200 12.85 16.93 -25.89
CA PHE A 200 14.01 16.70 -26.75
C PHE A 200 14.23 15.19 -26.98
N TYR A 201 14.18 14.40 -25.90
CA TYR A 201 14.31 12.94 -25.99
C TYR A 201 13.23 12.32 -26.89
N THR A 202 11.98 12.73 -26.71
CA THR A 202 10.85 12.25 -27.51
C THR A 202 11.04 12.58 -28.99
N ARG A 203 11.54 13.78 -29.30
CA ARG A 203 11.85 14.17 -30.68
C ARG A 203 12.91 13.26 -31.30
N MET A 204 14.01 13.00 -30.59
CA MET A 204 15.06 12.09 -31.04
C MET A 204 14.53 10.68 -31.33
N VAL A 205 13.69 10.14 -30.43
CA VAL A 205 13.08 8.81 -30.62
C VAL A 205 12.19 8.79 -31.85
N LEU A 206 11.33 9.81 -32.02
CA LEU A 206 10.44 9.91 -33.18
C LEU A 206 11.22 10.04 -34.49
N ASP A 207 12.23 10.90 -34.53
CA ASP A 207 13.09 11.08 -35.71
C ASP A 207 13.81 9.78 -36.09
N THR A 208 14.27 9.02 -35.08
CA THR A 208 14.94 7.72 -35.28
C THR A 208 13.97 6.67 -35.84
N LEU A 209 12.78 6.55 -35.25
CA LEU A 209 11.76 5.59 -35.70
C LEU A 209 11.30 5.90 -37.12
N LEU A 210 10.97 7.16 -37.42
CA LEU A 210 10.51 7.58 -38.75
C LEU A 210 11.60 7.50 -39.83
N SER A 211 12.87 7.69 -39.45
CA SER A 211 13.99 7.53 -40.38
C SER A 211 14.28 6.05 -40.67
N SER A 212 14.07 5.17 -39.69
CA SER A 212 14.24 3.72 -39.88
C SER A 212 13.19 3.10 -40.80
N GLU A 213 11.95 3.61 -40.80
CA GLU A 213 10.88 3.17 -41.72
C GLU A 213 11.13 3.56 -43.18
N ARG A 214 11.93 4.59 -43.45
CA ARG A 214 12.25 5.05 -44.82
C ARG A 214 13.41 4.30 -45.48
N ALA A 215 14.14 3.48 -44.72
CA ALA A 215 15.28 2.71 -45.20
C ALA A 215 14.95 1.23 -45.49
N ALA A 216 13.68 0.82 -45.30
CA ALA A 216 13.14 -0.49 -45.64
C ALA A 216 12.21 -0.38 -46.86
#